data_AF-A0A1V6E4V7-F1
#
_entry.id   AF-A0A1V6E4V7-F1
#
_cell.length_a   1.000
_cell.length_b   1.000
_cell.length_c   1.000
_cell.angle_alpha   90.00
_cell.angle_beta   90.00
_cell.angle_gamma   90.00
#
_symmetry.space_group_name_H-M   'P 1'
#
loop_
_entity.id
_entity.type
_entity.pdbx_description
1 polymer ?
#
loop_
_entity_poly.entity_id
_entity_poly.type
_entity_poly.pdbx_seq_one_letter_code
_entity_poly.pdbx_strand_id
1 'polypeptide(L)'
;MTKALAEFARLAPHIQVTTVPPFYADADYIEALHAVAAPYLAQPHDHVLFSYHGIPIRHLRKADPTHAHCTASADCCTTPSPAHATCYKAQCLATTRALAARAGLAEDGYSVAFQSRLVGEPWLAPYTDAELKRLAEAGKRRLLVLTPAFVTDCLETLEEIAVTGRESFLAAGGNCFQHIPCLNDHPAYIDFLAKRTESWLSGDPTQLKRAASQTDSPCRRDLDPCGG
;
A
#
# COMPACT_ATOMS: atom_id res chain seq x y z
N MET A 1 3.43 14.02 14.77
CA MET A 1 2.55 13.76 15.93
C MET A 1 2.81 14.67 17.14
N THR A 2 4.03 15.20 17.31
CA THR A 2 4.43 16.03 18.48
C THR A 2 3.65 17.32 18.66
N LYS A 3 3.29 18.05 17.59
CA LYS A 3 2.56 19.33 17.73
C LYS A 3 1.12 19.16 18.22
N ALA A 4 0.41 18.17 17.71
CA ALA A 4 -0.97 17.90 18.13
C ALA A 4 -1.02 17.49 19.60
N LEU A 5 -0.13 16.57 20.02
CA LEU A 5 -0.03 16.15 21.42
C LEU A 5 0.36 17.30 22.36
N ALA A 6 1.28 18.18 21.93
CA ALA A 6 1.65 19.37 22.70
C ALA A 6 0.46 20.33 22.88
N GLU A 7 -0.35 20.50 21.84
CA GLU A 7 -1.53 21.36 21.91
C GLU A 7 -2.65 20.76 22.77
N PHE A 8 -2.84 19.44 22.71
CA PHE A 8 -3.74 18.72 23.62
C PHE A 8 -3.32 18.88 25.09
N ALA A 9 -2.03 18.70 25.38
CA ALA A 9 -1.52 18.90 26.74
C ALA A 9 -1.75 20.33 27.25
N ARG A 10 -1.75 21.31 26.35
CA ARG A 10 -2.03 22.72 26.67
C ARG A 10 -3.52 22.99 26.92
N LEU A 11 -4.40 22.47 26.06
CA LEU A 11 -5.84 22.77 26.08
C LEU A 11 -6.65 21.88 27.03
N ALA A 12 -6.23 20.62 27.20
CA ALA A 12 -6.94 19.62 27.99
C ALA A 12 -5.97 18.71 28.76
N PRO A 13 -5.20 19.26 29.72
CA PRO A 13 -4.17 18.50 30.45
C PRO A 13 -4.71 17.32 31.29
N HIS A 14 -6.03 17.29 31.53
CA HIS A 14 -6.71 16.23 32.28
C HIS A 14 -7.15 15.05 31.39
N ILE A 15 -7.07 15.18 30.06
CA ILE A 15 -7.37 14.11 29.11
C ILE A 15 -6.09 13.32 28.85
N GLN A 16 -6.11 12.02 29.12
CA GLN A 16 -5.03 11.13 28.68
C GLN A 16 -5.18 10.82 27.20
N VAL A 17 -4.13 11.10 26.43
CA VAL A 17 -4.06 10.80 25.01
C VAL A 17 -2.96 9.78 24.77
N THR A 18 -3.31 8.64 24.21
CA THR A 18 -2.36 7.65 23.70
C THR A 18 -2.62 7.42 22.22
N THR A 19 -1.64 6.88 21.52
CA THR A 19 -1.68 6.72 20.06
C THR A 19 -1.28 5.32 19.65
N VAL A 20 -1.97 4.76 18.67
CA VAL A 20 -1.61 3.49 18.06
C VAL A 20 -0.59 3.75 16.94
N PRO A 21 0.53 3.01 16.89
CA PRO A 21 1.52 3.19 15.84
C PRO A 21 0.99 2.74 14.45
N PRO A 22 1.62 3.22 13.35
CA PRO A 22 1.32 2.73 12.01
C PRO A 22 1.39 1.20 11.90
N PHE A 23 0.53 0.62 11.07
CA PHE A 23 0.34 -0.83 10.93
C PHE A 23 0.64 -1.35 9.51
N TYR A 24 1.42 -0.61 8.71
CA TYR A 24 1.70 -0.90 7.31
C TYR A 24 2.30 -2.29 7.03
N ALA A 25 3.00 -2.88 8.01
CA ALA A 25 3.61 -4.21 7.93
C ALA A 25 3.00 -5.21 8.92
N ASP A 26 1.86 -4.87 9.52
CA ASP A 26 1.15 -5.74 10.46
C ASP A 26 0.58 -6.95 9.72
N ALA A 27 0.92 -8.17 10.15
CA ALA A 27 0.53 -9.39 9.48
C ALA A 27 -0.99 -9.53 9.37
N ASP A 28 -1.74 -9.16 10.41
CA ASP A 28 -3.20 -9.27 10.42
C ASP A 28 -3.83 -8.22 9.48
N TYR A 29 -3.19 -7.06 9.32
CA TYR A 29 -3.58 -6.07 8.30
C TYR A 29 -3.33 -6.58 6.87
N ILE A 30 -2.18 -7.22 6.64
CA ILE A 30 -1.85 -7.81 5.34
C ILE A 30 -2.82 -8.95 5.01
N GLU A 31 -3.22 -9.77 5.99
CA GLU A 31 -4.27 -10.78 5.81
C GLU A 31 -5.62 -10.14 5.46
N ALA A 32 -6.01 -9.03 6.10
CA ALA A 32 -7.25 -8.33 5.77
C ALA A 32 -7.23 -7.80 4.32
N LEU A 33 -6.12 -7.20 3.89
CA LEU A 33 -5.92 -6.77 2.50
C LEU A 33 -5.98 -7.95 1.53
N HIS A 34 -5.29 -9.05 1.85
CA HIS A 34 -5.29 -10.25 1.02
C HIS A 34 -6.69 -10.87 0.93
N ALA A 35 -7.46 -10.92 2.02
CA ALA A 35 -8.81 -11.47 2.02
C ALA A 35 -9.73 -10.75 1.03
N VAL A 36 -9.63 -9.42 0.94
CA VAL A 36 -10.39 -8.61 -0.04
C VAL A 36 -9.86 -8.81 -1.45
N ALA A 37 -8.54 -8.86 -1.64
CA ALA A 37 -7.91 -8.95 -2.95
C ALA A 37 -7.97 -10.35 -3.58
N ALA A 38 -7.99 -11.42 -2.79
CA ALA A 38 -7.82 -12.80 -3.26
C ALA A 38 -8.82 -13.23 -4.35
N PRO A 39 -10.13 -12.91 -4.26
CA PRO A 39 -11.08 -13.25 -5.33
C PRO A 39 -10.77 -12.57 -6.68
N TYR A 40 -10.11 -11.42 -6.65
CA TYR A 40 -9.69 -10.68 -7.85
C TYR A 40 -8.37 -11.21 -8.39
N LEU A 41 -7.40 -11.46 -7.50
CA LEU A 41 -6.09 -12.01 -7.86
C LEU A 41 -6.19 -13.43 -8.41
N ALA A 42 -7.23 -14.20 -8.07
CA ALA A 42 -7.48 -15.52 -8.65
C ALA A 42 -7.95 -15.46 -10.12
N GLN A 43 -8.40 -14.29 -10.60
CA GLN A 43 -8.84 -14.12 -11.99
C GLN A 43 -7.64 -13.96 -12.93
N PRO A 44 -7.74 -14.33 -14.21
CA PRO A 44 -6.67 -14.11 -15.16
C PRO A 44 -6.32 -12.62 -15.32
N HIS A 45 -5.08 -12.27 -15.00
CA HIS A 45 -4.54 -10.92 -15.13
C HIS A 45 -3.09 -10.97 -15.61
N ASP A 46 -2.60 -9.88 -16.21
CA ASP A 46 -1.22 -9.80 -16.73
C ASP A 46 -0.29 -9.01 -15.80
N HIS A 47 -0.87 -8.16 -14.95
CA HIS A 47 -0.15 -7.28 -14.04
C HIS A 47 -1.05 -6.79 -12.91
N VAL A 48 -0.45 -6.49 -11.76
CA VAL A 48 -1.08 -5.83 -10.61
C VAL A 48 -0.38 -4.49 -10.32
N LEU A 49 -1.12 -3.39 -10.36
CA LEU A 49 -0.61 -2.07 -10.01
C LEU A 49 -1.07 -1.67 -8.59
N PHE A 50 -0.11 -1.45 -7.70
CA PHE A 50 -0.36 -0.88 -6.38
C PHE A 50 -0.25 0.64 -6.46
N SER A 51 -1.39 1.32 -6.39
CA SER A 51 -1.47 2.78 -6.45
C SER A 51 -1.62 3.37 -5.05
N TYR A 52 -0.78 4.35 -4.70
CA TYR A 52 -0.83 5.06 -3.42
C TYR A 52 -1.04 6.54 -3.63
N HIS A 53 -1.64 7.26 -2.68
CA HIS A 53 -1.74 8.71 -2.82
C HIS A 53 -0.33 9.34 -2.81
N GLY A 54 -0.08 10.20 -3.79
CA GLY A 54 1.16 10.93 -3.91
C GLY A 54 1.30 11.94 -2.78
N ILE A 55 2.54 12.24 -2.41
CA ILE A 55 2.85 13.39 -1.57
C ILE A 55 4.04 14.14 -2.16
N PRO A 56 4.15 15.45 -1.92
CA PRO A 56 5.33 16.21 -2.29
C PRO A 56 6.60 15.65 -1.66
N ILE A 57 7.71 15.63 -2.39
CA ILE A 57 8.97 15.08 -1.88
C ILE A 57 9.44 15.85 -0.62
N ARG A 58 9.15 17.15 -0.52
CA ARG A 58 9.48 17.95 0.66
C ARG A 58 8.82 17.42 1.95
N HIS A 59 7.64 16.79 1.86
CA HIS A 59 6.98 16.19 3.02
C HIS A 59 7.72 14.94 3.50
N LEU A 60 8.26 14.12 2.60
CA LEU A 60 9.12 12.99 3.00
C LEU A 60 10.36 13.48 3.74
N ARG A 61 11.08 14.45 3.16
CA ARG A 61 12.31 14.98 3.77
C ARG A 61 12.06 15.64 5.13
N LYS A 62 10.90 16.30 5.29
CA LYS A 62 10.50 16.90 6.56
C LYS A 62 10.13 15.84 7.62
N ALA A 63 9.59 14.70 7.20
CA ALA A 63 9.23 13.60 8.08
C ALA A 63 10.41 12.68 8.43
N ASP A 64 11.51 12.78 7.69
CA ASP A 64 12.74 12.04 7.95
C ASP A 64 13.44 12.57 9.22
N PRO A 65 13.50 11.79 10.32
CA PRO A 65 14.13 12.21 11.56
C PRO A 65 15.66 12.31 11.45
N THR A 66 16.26 11.70 10.43
CA THR A 66 17.70 11.79 10.18
C THR A 66 18.07 13.02 9.38
N HIS A 67 17.10 13.64 8.70
CA HIS A 67 17.29 14.72 7.72
C HIS A 67 18.30 14.41 6.60
N ALA A 68 18.69 13.15 6.41
CA ALA A 68 19.79 12.77 5.53
C ALA A 68 19.56 11.45 4.78
N HIS A 69 18.45 10.75 5.01
CA HIS A 69 18.22 9.40 4.48
C HIS A 69 17.24 9.38 3.30
N CYS A 70 16.06 9.95 3.51
CA CYS A 70 14.99 9.93 2.52
C CYS A 70 15.43 10.69 1.26
N THR A 71 15.36 10.03 0.10
CA THR A 71 15.80 10.55 -1.21
C THR A 71 17.30 10.77 -1.38
N ALA A 72 18.12 10.32 -0.43
CA ALA A 72 19.58 10.40 -0.55
C ALA A 72 20.16 9.38 -1.55
N SER A 73 19.48 8.26 -1.75
CA SER A 73 19.84 7.21 -2.70
C SER A 73 18.60 6.61 -3.36
N ALA A 74 18.78 5.93 -4.49
CA ALA A 74 17.70 5.24 -5.20
C ALA A 74 17.07 4.12 -4.36
N ASP A 75 17.87 3.46 -3.52
CA ASP A 75 17.51 2.33 -2.66
C ASP A 75 17.19 2.72 -1.21
N CYS A 76 17.04 4.01 -0.91
CA CYS A 76 16.80 4.48 0.47
C CYS A 76 15.59 3.83 1.16
N CYS A 77 14.61 3.31 0.41
CA CYS A 77 13.44 2.63 0.98
C CYS A 77 13.67 1.16 1.34
N THR A 78 14.80 0.57 0.93
CA THR A 78 15.20 -0.80 1.25
C THR A 78 16.47 -0.84 2.11
N THR A 79 17.28 0.22 2.07
CA THR A 79 18.44 0.37 2.97
C THR A 79 17.97 0.67 4.40
N PRO A 80 18.30 -0.19 5.39
CA PRO A 80 17.81 -0.05 6.77
C PRO A 80 18.08 1.33 7.35
N SER A 81 17.04 1.96 7.91
CA SER A 81 17.16 3.26 8.55
C SER A 81 16.02 3.52 9.52
N PRO A 82 16.27 4.22 10.65
CA PRO A 82 15.21 4.67 11.54
C PRO A 82 14.19 5.59 10.85
N ALA A 83 14.54 6.19 9.71
CA ALA A 83 13.62 6.99 8.91
C ALA A 83 12.41 6.19 8.39
N HIS A 84 12.51 4.87 8.24
CA HIS A 84 11.40 4.03 7.76
C HIS A 84 10.21 4.01 8.72
N ALA A 85 10.42 4.29 10.01
CA ALA A 85 9.34 4.39 10.99
C ALA A 85 8.36 5.55 10.71
N THR A 86 8.78 6.57 9.96
CA THR A 86 7.96 7.76 9.62
C THR A 86 7.88 8.05 8.12
N CYS A 87 8.69 7.37 7.29
CA CYS A 87 8.72 7.59 5.85
C CYS A 87 7.55 6.90 5.15
N TYR A 88 6.61 7.70 4.64
CA TYR A 88 5.44 7.22 3.90
C TYR A 88 5.79 6.27 2.75
N LYS A 89 6.74 6.64 1.87
CA LYS A 89 7.13 5.79 0.73
C LYS A 89 7.68 4.44 1.18
N ALA A 90 8.55 4.42 2.20
CA ALA A 90 9.11 3.16 2.71
C ALA A 90 8.00 2.24 3.24
N GLN A 91 6.99 2.81 3.91
CA GLN A 91 5.84 2.08 4.44
C GLN A 91 4.94 1.52 3.33
N CYS A 92 4.61 2.32 2.31
CA CYS A 92 3.87 1.84 1.13
C CYS A 92 4.57 0.67 0.43
N LEU A 93 5.90 0.77 0.23
CA LEU A 93 6.66 -0.32 -0.38
C LEU A 93 6.73 -1.55 0.52
N ALA A 94 6.78 -1.39 1.85
CA ALA A 94 6.72 -2.50 2.79
C ALA A 94 5.36 -3.21 2.75
N THR A 95 4.24 -2.47 2.75
CA THR A 95 2.90 -3.05 2.57
C THR A 95 2.80 -3.80 1.25
N THR A 96 3.29 -3.20 0.16
CA THR A 96 3.26 -3.83 -1.17
C THR A 96 4.02 -5.15 -1.16
N ARG A 97 5.28 -5.17 -0.69
CA ARG A 97 6.08 -6.40 -0.64
C ARG A 97 5.41 -7.48 0.21
N ALA A 98 4.87 -7.11 1.36
CA ALA A 98 4.21 -8.06 2.24
C ALA A 98 2.95 -8.65 1.60
N LEU A 99 2.11 -7.83 0.97
CA LEU A 99 0.91 -8.31 0.29
C LEU A 99 1.25 -9.12 -0.98
N ALA A 100 2.23 -8.68 -1.77
CA ALA A 100 2.69 -9.41 -2.96
C ALA A 100 3.24 -10.80 -2.59
N ALA A 101 4.07 -10.88 -1.55
CA ALA A 101 4.56 -12.15 -1.01
C ALA A 101 3.40 -13.02 -0.50
N ARG A 102 2.45 -12.44 0.23
CA ARG A 102 1.28 -13.15 0.75
C ARG A 102 0.36 -13.70 -0.36
N ALA A 103 0.24 -12.97 -1.46
CA ALA A 103 -0.55 -13.35 -2.63
C ALA A 103 0.20 -14.26 -3.62
N GLY A 104 1.50 -14.49 -3.42
CA GLY A 104 2.33 -15.26 -4.35
C GLY A 104 2.56 -14.57 -5.70
N LEU A 105 2.56 -13.23 -5.73
CA LEU A 105 2.83 -12.47 -6.96
C LEU A 105 4.33 -12.54 -7.31
N ALA A 106 4.64 -12.81 -8.58
CA ALA A 106 6.00 -12.72 -9.10
C ALA A 106 6.49 -11.27 -9.11
N GLU A 107 7.80 -11.04 -8.92
CA GLU A 107 8.41 -9.70 -8.87
C GLU A 107 8.17 -8.85 -10.14
N ASP A 108 8.01 -9.49 -11.30
CA ASP A 108 7.69 -8.84 -12.57
C ASP A 108 6.18 -8.76 -12.87
N GLY A 109 5.36 -9.35 -12.00
CA GLY A 109 3.89 -9.37 -12.08
C GLY A 109 3.22 -8.20 -11.36
N TYR A 110 3.97 -7.34 -10.67
CA TYR A 110 3.42 -6.16 -10.02
C TYR A 110 4.32 -4.93 -10.09
N SER A 111 3.74 -3.74 -9.86
CA SER A 111 4.50 -2.49 -9.71
C SER A 111 3.80 -1.54 -8.74
N VAL A 112 4.52 -0.50 -8.32
CA VAL A 112 4.01 0.55 -7.42
C VAL A 112 4.00 1.88 -8.16
N ALA A 113 2.92 2.65 -8.01
CA ALA A 113 2.82 4.02 -8.48
C ALA A 113 2.12 4.93 -7.46
N PHE A 114 2.20 6.23 -7.71
CA PHE A 114 1.62 7.26 -6.86
C PHE A 114 0.62 8.12 -7.67
N GLN A 115 -0.64 8.09 -7.25
CA GLN A 115 -1.76 8.83 -7.85
C GLN A 115 -1.91 10.21 -7.22
N SER A 116 -2.70 11.08 -7.84
CA SER A 116 -2.97 12.45 -7.40
C SER A 116 -1.71 13.30 -7.19
N ARG A 117 -1.55 14.35 -7.99
CA ARG A 117 -0.46 15.33 -7.81
C ARG A 117 -0.93 16.73 -8.17
N LEU A 118 -0.29 17.73 -7.58
CA LEU A 118 -0.45 19.12 -7.97
C LEU A 118 0.70 19.58 -8.85
N VAL A 119 0.42 20.54 -9.72
CA VAL A 119 1.43 21.19 -10.56
C VAL A 119 2.27 22.15 -9.71
N GLY A 120 3.57 22.21 -9.98
CA GLY A 120 4.46 23.25 -9.44
C GLY A 120 5.65 22.75 -8.63
N GLU A 121 5.66 21.50 -8.18
CA GLU A 121 6.81 20.92 -7.48
C GLU A 121 6.93 19.39 -7.67
N PRO A 122 8.06 18.77 -7.28
CA PRO A 122 8.24 17.32 -7.36
C PRO A 122 7.38 16.55 -6.35
N TRP A 123 6.65 15.55 -6.86
CA TRP A 123 5.88 14.57 -6.07
C TRP A 123 6.53 13.19 -6.17
N LEU A 124 6.06 12.26 -5.34
CA LEU A 124 6.47 10.86 -5.44
C LEU A 124 6.14 10.30 -6.82
N ALA A 125 7.15 9.66 -7.43
CA ALA A 125 7.08 8.96 -8.69
C ALA A 125 7.40 7.45 -8.48
N PRO A 126 7.00 6.56 -9.40
CA PRO A 126 6.33 6.82 -10.68
C PRO A 126 4.86 7.22 -10.50
N TYR A 127 4.29 7.94 -11.47
CA TYR A 127 2.93 8.45 -11.37
C TYR A 127 1.91 7.46 -11.94
N THR A 128 0.79 7.27 -11.26
CA THR A 128 -0.21 6.26 -11.65
C THR A 128 -0.78 6.52 -13.05
N ASP A 129 -1.10 7.76 -13.40
CA ASP A 129 -1.58 8.14 -14.75
C ASP A 129 -0.60 7.77 -15.87
N ALA A 130 0.69 7.93 -15.64
CA ALA A 130 1.75 7.57 -16.58
C ALA A 130 1.96 6.04 -16.63
N GLU A 131 1.96 5.37 -15.48
CA GLU A 131 2.16 3.92 -15.41
C GLU A 131 1.02 3.14 -16.06
N LEU A 132 -0.22 3.61 -15.97
CA LEU A 132 -1.36 3.01 -16.66
C LEU A 132 -1.12 2.95 -18.18
N LYS A 133 -0.70 4.06 -18.78
CA LYS A 133 -0.39 4.13 -20.22
C LYS A 133 0.80 3.24 -20.56
N ARG A 134 1.89 3.36 -19.80
CA ARG A 134 3.12 2.59 -20.01
C ARG A 134 2.87 1.08 -19.96
N LEU A 135 2.06 0.60 -19.02
CA LEU A 135 1.72 -0.82 -18.89
C LEU A 135 0.90 -1.33 -20.08
N ALA A 136 -0.10 -0.56 -20.53
CA ALA A 136 -0.89 -0.90 -21.70
C ALA A 136 -0.02 -0.96 -22.98
N GLU A 137 0.83 0.04 -23.18
CA GLU A 137 1.79 0.11 -24.29
C GLU A 137 2.82 -1.02 -24.26
N ALA A 138 3.21 -1.47 -23.05
CA ALA A 138 4.07 -2.63 -22.84
C ALA A 138 3.34 -3.98 -23.05
N GLY A 139 2.08 -3.97 -23.51
CA GLY A 139 1.33 -5.16 -23.86
C GLY A 139 0.63 -5.85 -22.69
N LYS A 140 0.61 -5.25 -21.49
CA LYS A 140 -0.26 -5.73 -20.40
C LYS A 140 -1.70 -5.40 -20.77
N ARG A 141 -2.52 -6.41 -21.06
CA ARG A 141 -3.90 -6.24 -21.54
C ARG A 141 -4.91 -6.33 -20.41
N ARG A 142 -4.61 -7.05 -19.33
CA ARG A 142 -5.48 -7.27 -18.17
C ARG A 142 -4.82 -6.74 -16.91
N LEU A 143 -5.31 -5.61 -16.40
CA LEU A 143 -4.72 -4.91 -15.26
C LEU A 143 -5.66 -4.93 -14.05
N LEU A 144 -5.12 -5.36 -12.91
CA LEU A 144 -5.74 -5.14 -11.59
C LEU A 144 -5.07 -3.95 -10.91
N VAL A 145 -5.84 -3.10 -10.24
CA VAL A 145 -5.31 -1.96 -9.47
C VAL A 145 -5.80 -2.02 -8.02
N LEU A 146 -4.88 -1.95 -7.07
CA LEU A 146 -5.17 -1.81 -5.63
C LEU A 146 -4.79 -0.43 -5.13
N THR A 147 -5.48 0.03 -4.07
CA THR A 147 -5.20 1.30 -3.40
C THR A 147 -4.94 1.12 -1.88
N PRO A 148 -3.89 0.40 -1.44
CA PRO A 148 -3.81 -0.14 -0.06
C PRO A 148 -3.62 0.88 1.07
N ALA A 149 -3.39 2.16 0.75
CA ALA A 149 -3.38 3.23 1.75
C ALA A 149 -4.77 3.82 2.03
N PHE A 150 -5.80 3.40 1.29
CA PHE A 150 -7.19 3.74 1.53
C PHE A 150 -7.91 2.53 2.12
N VAL A 151 -8.53 2.71 3.29
CA VAL A 151 -9.28 1.65 3.97
C VAL A 151 -10.77 1.65 3.58
N THR A 152 -11.24 2.72 2.95
CA THR A 152 -12.60 2.88 2.47
C THR A 152 -12.56 3.53 1.10
N ASP A 153 -13.47 3.11 0.22
CA ASP A 153 -13.60 3.73 -1.09
C ASP A 153 -13.97 5.21 -0.97
N CYS A 154 -13.33 6.03 -1.81
CA CYS A 154 -13.47 7.47 -1.81
C CYS A 154 -13.34 8.02 -3.24
N LEU A 155 -13.31 9.34 -3.40
CA LEU A 155 -13.21 9.97 -4.72
C LEU A 155 -11.94 9.52 -5.46
N GLU A 156 -10.83 9.42 -4.72
CA GLU A 156 -9.53 9.01 -5.23
C GLU A 156 -9.51 7.54 -5.70
N THR A 157 -10.40 6.68 -5.22
CA THR A 157 -10.43 5.27 -5.63
C THR A 157 -11.50 5.02 -6.69
N LEU A 158 -12.70 5.56 -6.50
CA LEU A 158 -13.83 5.34 -7.41
C LEU A 158 -13.70 6.17 -8.69
N GLU A 159 -13.43 7.47 -8.57
CA GLU A 159 -13.41 8.36 -9.74
C GLU A 159 -12.03 8.38 -10.41
N GLU A 160 -10.96 8.63 -9.63
CA GLU A 160 -9.62 8.77 -10.21
C GLU A 160 -9.09 7.43 -10.76
N ILE A 161 -9.31 6.32 -10.05
CA ILE A 161 -8.80 5.01 -10.46
C ILE A 161 -9.84 4.20 -11.23
N ALA A 162 -11.01 3.93 -10.65
CA ALA A 162 -11.97 3.00 -11.27
C ALA A 162 -12.64 3.56 -12.53
N VAL A 163 -12.76 4.89 -12.66
CA VAL A 163 -13.27 5.56 -13.87
C VAL A 163 -12.14 6.11 -14.73
N THR A 164 -11.45 7.17 -14.29
CA THR A 164 -10.47 7.90 -15.12
C THR A 164 -9.24 7.04 -15.46
N GLY A 165 -8.73 6.28 -14.48
CA GLY A 165 -7.61 5.36 -14.67
C GLY A 165 -7.97 4.23 -15.63
N ARG A 166 -9.18 3.66 -15.49
CA ARG A 166 -9.72 2.66 -16.43
C ARG A 166 -9.77 3.20 -17.86
N GLU A 167 -10.36 4.37 -18.05
CA GLU A 167 -10.44 5.01 -19.38
C GLU A 167 -9.05 5.21 -19.99
N SER A 168 -8.10 5.70 -19.19
CA SER A 168 -6.71 5.93 -19.63
C SER A 168 -6.02 4.64 -20.08
N PHE A 169 -6.17 3.54 -19.30
CA PHE A 169 -5.57 2.25 -19.63
C PHE A 169 -6.17 1.63 -20.89
N LEU A 170 -7.50 1.67 -21.02
CA LEU A 170 -8.20 1.14 -22.19
C LEU A 170 -7.88 1.95 -23.46
N ALA A 171 -7.83 3.29 -23.35
CA ALA A 171 -7.45 4.16 -24.46
C ALA A 171 -6.00 3.94 -24.93
N ALA A 172 -5.11 3.50 -24.04
CA ALA A 172 -3.72 3.17 -24.36
C ALA A 172 -3.52 1.73 -24.92
N GLY A 173 -4.60 0.99 -25.16
CA GLY A 173 -4.56 -0.35 -25.78
C GLY A 173 -4.71 -1.52 -24.82
N GLY A 174 -5.02 -1.25 -23.54
CA GLY A 174 -5.45 -2.26 -22.58
C GLY A 174 -6.84 -2.83 -22.94
N ASN A 175 -7.15 -4.04 -22.46
CA ASN A 175 -8.41 -4.73 -22.77
C ASN A 175 -9.33 -4.84 -21.56
N CYS A 176 -8.78 -5.19 -20.40
CA CYS A 176 -9.52 -5.39 -19.15
C CYS A 176 -8.83 -4.63 -18.02
N PHE A 177 -9.62 -3.89 -17.26
CA PHE A 177 -9.16 -3.13 -16.11
C PHE A 177 -10.14 -3.36 -14.97
N GLN A 178 -9.62 -3.61 -13.78
CA GLN A 178 -10.44 -3.71 -12.58
C GLN A 178 -9.73 -3.06 -11.38
N HIS A 179 -10.44 -2.13 -10.75
CA HIS A 179 -10.09 -1.66 -9.42
C HIS A 179 -10.57 -2.70 -8.39
N ILE A 180 -9.68 -3.10 -7.50
CA ILE A 180 -10.01 -3.92 -6.34
C ILE A 180 -10.52 -2.98 -5.25
N PRO A 181 -11.74 -3.20 -4.69
CA PRO A 181 -12.31 -2.34 -3.66
C PRO A 181 -11.37 -2.18 -2.47
N CYS A 182 -11.49 -1.05 -1.78
CA CYS A 182 -10.87 -0.89 -0.46
C CYS A 182 -11.44 -1.90 0.56
N LEU A 183 -10.85 -1.91 1.76
CA LEU A 183 -11.27 -2.81 2.83
C LEU A 183 -12.76 -2.63 3.22
N ASN A 184 -13.28 -1.41 3.15
CA ASN A 184 -14.67 -1.06 3.41
C ASN A 184 -15.19 -1.70 4.72
N ASP A 185 -16.30 -2.42 4.65
CA ASP A 185 -16.93 -3.15 5.74
C ASP A 185 -16.58 -4.66 5.73
N HIS A 186 -15.51 -5.05 5.03
CA HIS A 186 -15.12 -6.46 4.94
C HIS A 186 -14.84 -7.03 6.34
N PRO A 187 -15.41 -8.20 6.70
CA PRO A 187 -15.29 -8.76 8.05
C PRO A 187 -13.85 -8.90 8.55
N ALA A 188 -12.92 -9.31 7.68
CA ALA A 188 -11.51 -9.45 8.04
C ALA A 188 -10.87 -8.12 8.50
N TYR A 189 -11.31 -6.98 7.96
CA TYR A 189 -10.80 -5.67 8.38
C TYR A 189 -11.43 -5.21 9.70
N ILE A 190 -12.74 -5.43 9.88
CA ILE A 190 -13.44 -5.17 11.13
C ILE A 190 -12.82 -5.98 12.27
N ASP A 191 -12.55 -7.28 12.03
CA ASP A 191 -11.90 -8.16 12.99
C ASP A 191 -10.49 -7.68 13.35
N PHE A 192 -9.72 -7.22 12.36
CA PHE A 192 -8.42 -6.61 12.58
C PHE A 192 -8.51 -5.37 13.48
N LEU A 193 -9.45 -4.46 13.22
CA LEU A 193 -9.66 -3.25 14.03
C LEU A 193 -10.10 -3.57 15.46
N ALA A 194 -10.99 -4.55 15.63
CA ALA A 194 -11.46 -5.00 16.94
C ALA A 194 -10.31 -5.57 17.77
N LYS A 195 -9.57 -6.55 17.24
CA LYS A 195 -8.39 -7.15 17.90
C LYS A 195 -7.33 -6.12 18.25
N ARG A 196 -7.08 -5.17 17.34
CA ARG A 196 -6.10 -4.10 17.57
C ARG A 196 -6.53 -3.16 18.69
N THR A 197 -7.82 -2.82 18.74
CA THR A 197 -8.40 -2.00 19.81
C THR A 197 -8.32 -2.72 21.15
N GLU A 198 -8.70 -4.00 21.20
CA GLU A 198 -8.61 -4.84 22.41
C GLU A 198 -7.16 -4.95 22.91
N SER A 199 -6.22 -5.21 22.01
CA SER A 199 -4.78 -5.25 22.33
C SER A 199 -4.30 -3.92 22.93
N TRP A 200 -4.69 -2.80 22.32
CA TRP A 200 -4.35 -1.46 22.80
C TRP A 200 -4.94 -1.17 24.19
N LEU A 201 -6.20 -1.54 24.43
CA LEU A 201 -6.86 -1.37 25.73
C LEU A 201 -6.25 -2.24 26.83
N SER A 202 -5.78 -3.44 26.49
CA SER A 202 -5.12 -4.34 27.44
C SER A 202 -3.72 -3.88 27.87
N GLY A 203 -3.11 -2.96 27.13
CA GLY A 203 -1.75 -2.49 27.38
C GLY A 203 -0.65 -3.49 26.98
N ASP A 204 -0.96 -4.53 26.19
CA ASP A 204 0.00 -5.51 25.70
C ASP A 204 0.64 -5.06 24.35
N PRO A 205 1.89 -4.55 24.35
CA PRO A 205 2.56 -4.09 23.13
C PRO A 205 3.03 -5.24 22.22
N THR A 206 3.02 -6.49 22.69
CA THR A 206 3.50 -7.64 21.90
C THR A 206 2.51 -8.04 20.80
N GLN A 207 1.22 -7.72 20.97
CA GLN A 207 0.18 -8.00 19.98
C GLN A 207 0.09 -6.95 18.86
N LEU A 208 0.62 -5.74 19.08
CA LEU A 208 0.62 -4.65 18.08
C LEU A 208 1.78 -4.74 17.07
N LYS A 209 2.70 -5.71 17.23
CA LYS A 209 3.95 -5.84 16.46
C LYS A 209 4.11 -7.24 15.83
N ARG A 210 3.07 -7.73 15.15
CA ARG A 210 3.23 -8.92 14.29
C ARG A 210 3.67 -8.45 12.91
N ALA A 211 4.98 -8.45 12.63
CA ALA A 211 5.43 -8.24 11.26
C ALA A 211 5.13 -9.49 10.42
N ALA A 212 4.67 -9.32 9.18
CA ALA A 212 4.56 -10.43 8.24
C ALA A 212 5.94 -11.10 8.06
N SER A 213 6.06 -12.38 8.41
CA SER A 213 7.31 -13.14 8.26
C SER A 213 7.57 -13.41 6.77
N GLN A 214 8.77 -13.09 6.29
CA GLN A 214 9.25 -13.54 4.99
C GLN A 214 9.44 -15.06 5.05
N THR A 215 8.54 -15.83 4.43
CA THR A 215 8.75 -17.27 4.26
C THR A 215 9.56 -17.50 2.99
N ASP A 216 10.80 -17.97 3.15
CA ASP A 216 11.60 -18.51 2.05
C ASP A 216 10.81 -19.60 1.32
N SER A 217 10.57 -19.41 0.03
CA SER A 217 9.81 -20.36 -0.79
C SER A 217 10.74 -21.49 -1.24
N PRO A 218 10.50 -22.76 -0.85
CA PRO A 218 11.25 -23.87 -1.40
C PRO A 218 10.74 -24.15 -2.81
N CYS A 219 11.65 -23.99 -3.78
CA CYS A 219 11.55 -24.44 -5.16
C CYS A 219 10.73 -25.75 -5.27
N ARG A 220 9.56 -25.69 -5.93
CA ARG A 220 8.79 -26.90 -6.27
C ARG A 220 8.67 -27.05 -7.78
N ARG A 221 9.03 -28.26 -8.16
CA ARG A 221 9.19 -28.84 -9.49
C ARG A 221 7.86 -28.95 -10.23
N ASP A 222 8.01 -28.86 -11.54
CA ASP A 222 7.08 -29.17 -12.63
C ASP A 222 5.97 -30.17 -12.29
N LEU A 223 4.73 -29.72 -12.47
CA LEU A 223 3.61 -30.58 -12.84
C LEU A 223 2.78 -29.85 -13.91
N ASP A 224 2.84 -30.44 -15.10
CA ASP A 224 2.18 -30.08 -16.34
C ASP A 224 0.68 -30.45 -16.30
N PRO A 225 -0.26 -29.54 -16.62
CA PRO A 225 -1.65 -29.93 -16.82
C PRO A 225 -2.26 -29.35 -18.12
N CYS A 226 -1.50 -29.29 -19.22
CA CYS A 226 -2.07 -28.95 -20.53
C CYS A 226 -2.17 -30.20 -21.42
N GLY A 227 -3.29 -30.92 -21.29
CA GLY A 227 -3.75 -31.84 -22.32
C GLY A 227 -4.72 -31.13 -23.27
N GLY A 228 -4.37 -31.09 -24.56
CA GLY A 228 -5.29 -30.87 -25.69
C GLY A 228 -5.63 -29.42 -26.02
#